data_AF-G4ZVH3-F1
#
_entry.id   AF-G4ZVH3-F1
#
_cell.length_a   1.000
_cell.length_b   1.000
_cell.length_c   1.000
_cell.angle_alpha   90.00
_cell.angle_beta   90.00
_cell.angle_gamma   90.00
#
_symmetry.space_group_name_H-M   'P 1'
#
loop_
_entity.id
_entity.type
_entity.pdbx_description
1 polymer ?
#
loop_
_entity_poly.entity_id
_entity_poly.type
_entity_poly.pdbx_seq_one_letter_code
_entity_poly.pdbx_strand_id
1 'polypeptide(L)'
;MESLVSSLFAHVKGKDVRQLSGCAHFNAGETTFAGVKSVVDHLRLTPADVFVDIGSGIGNVVVQVALEASAKVCVGIEVRGELVEIAEDIVRQHGRVLPQLSSAMVLFSNNKLFEETANQALQDLACQVNHVSRVVVMEAFCPRHRQSCQRLFCALFGPPILLGIVVTWTSNVQNVYCYKKITTA
;
A
#
# COMPACT_ATOMS: atom_id res chain seq x y z
N MET A 1 8.01 17.18 -6.99
CA MET A 1 7.18 16.42 -6.03
C MET A 1 8.04 15.47 -5.23
N GLU A 2 8.92 14.69 -5.88
CA GLU A 2 9.94 13.87 -5.21
C GLU A 2 10.74 14.62 -4.13
N SER A 3 11.32 15.77 -4.47
CA SER A 3 12.06 16.61 -3.51
C SER A 3 11.23 17.06 -2.30
N LEU A 4 9.92 17.25 -2.47
CA LEU A 4 9.01 17.61 -1.38
C LEU A 4 8.78 16.39 -0.47
N VAL A 5 8.44 15.23 -1.03
CA VAL A 5 8.29 13.98 -0.26
C VAL A 5 9.58 13.68 0.48
N SER A 6 10.74 13.68 -0.20
CA SER A 6 12.04 13.47 0.44
C SER A 6 12.34 14.48 1.55
N SER A 7 11.94 15.74 1.40
CA SER A 7 12.14 16.76 2.45
C SER A 7 11.30 16.50 3.70
N LEU A 8 10.07 15.99 3.56
CA LEU A 8 9.17 15.66 4.68
C LEU A 8 9.77 14.57 5.58
N PHE A 9 10.51 13.64 4.97
CA PHE A 9 11.11 12.50 5.67
C PHE A 9 12.61 12.66 5.95
N ALA A 10 13.23 13.79 5.58
CA ALA A 10 14.69 13.99 5.66
C ALA A 10 15.28 13.84 7.07
N HIS A 11 14.46 13.99 8.11
CA HIS A 11 14.88 13.92 9.51
C HIS A 11 14.80 12.49 10.07
N VAL A 12 14.12 11.57 9.38
CA VAL A 12 14.01 10.17 9.76
C VAL A 12 15.26 9.43 9.29
N LYS A 13 15.98 8.79 10.21
CA LYS A 13 17.17 8.01 9.88
C LYS A 13 16.80 6.55 9.71
N GLY A 14 17.55 5.82 8.88
CA GLY A 14 17.30 4.39 8.67
C GLY A 14 17.35 3.54 9.95
N LYS A 15 18.05 3.99 11.00
CA LYS A 15 18.06 3.34 12.32
C LYS A 15 16.72 3.47 13.07
N ASP A 16 15.93 4.50 12.76
CA ASP A 16 14.64 4.78 13.40
C ASP A 16 13.55 3.87 12.78
N VAL A 17 13.83 3.31 11.60
CA VAL A 17 12.91 2.46 10.82
C VAL A 17 13.32 0.98 10.85
N ARG A 18 14.63 0.69 10.96
CA ARG A 18 15.18 -0.67 11.05
C ARG A 18 14.74 -1.38 12.33
N GLN A 19 14.36 -2.64 12.19
CA GLN A 19 13.96 -3.49 13.31
C GLN A 19 15.13 -4.18 14.03
N LEU A 20 14.81 -4.83 15.15
CA LEU A 20 15.67 -5.78 15.84
C LEU A 20 15.81 -7.10 15.04
N SER A 21 16.97 -7.76 15.18
CA SER A 21 17.29 -8.99 14.47
C SER A 21 16.33 -10.13 14.85
N GLY A 22 15.82 -10.88 13.86
CA GLY A 22 14.99 -12.08 14.07
C GLY A 22 13.49 -11.96 13.78
N CYS A 23 12.93 -10.76 13.62
CA CYS A 23 11.49 -10.56 13.39
C CYS A 23 11.17 -10.05 11.97
N ALA A 24 11.59 -10.77 10.93
CA ALA A 24 11.62 -10.25 9.55
C ALA A 24 10.29 -9.67 9.02
N HIS A 25 9.15 -10.07 9.59
CA HIS A 25 7.81 -9.57 9.23
C HIS A 25 7.53 -8.12 9.62
N PHE A 26 8.35 -7.51 10.50
CA PHE A 26 8.25 -6.09 10.85
C PHE A 26 9.18 -5.19 10.02
N ASN A 27 9.85 -5.75 9.02
CA ASN A 27 10.77 -5.01 8.19
C ASN A 27 10.00 -4.00 7.34
N ALA A 28 10.25 -2.73 7.57
CA ALA A 28 9.79 -1.67 6.69
C ALA A 28 10.68 -1.65 5.43
N GLY A 29 10.26 -2.38 4.40
CA GLY A 29 10.84 -2.26 3.07
C GLY A 29 10.30 -1.01 2.38
N GLU A 30 11.15 -0.01 2.13
CA GLU A 30 10.71 1.24 1.51
C GLU A 30 10.46 1.11 0.00
N THR A 31 9.22 1.36 -0.42
CA THR A 31 8.93 1.59 -1.85
C THR A 31 9.50 2.94 -2.27
N THR A 32 10.27 2.97 -3.37
CA THR A 32 10.87 4.22 -3.85
C THR A 32 9.81 5.17 -4.39
N PHE A 33 10.12 6.47 -4.44
CA PHE A 33 9.26 7.48 -5.07
C PHE A 33 8.86 7.08 -6.50
N ALA A 34 9.82 6.63 -7.31
CA ALA A 34 9.56 6.15 -8.67
C ALA A 34 8.64 4.92 -8.70
N GLY A 35 8.82 3.98 -7.76
CA GLY A 35 7.95 2.81 -7.63
C GLY A 35 6.51 3.17 -7.27
N VAL A 36 6.31 4.07 -6.31
CA VAL A 36 4.98 4.58 -5.94
C VAL A 36 4.36 5.35 -7.11
N LYS A 37 5.15 6.17 -7.82
CA LYS A 37 4.68 6.91 -8.99
C LYS A 37 4.13 5.98 -10.07
N SER A 38 4.80 4.87 -10.36
CA SER A 38 4.29 3.86 -11.31
C SER A 38 2.95 3.28 -10.87
N VAL A 39 2.75 3.07 -9.56
CA VAL A 39 1.48 2.59 -9.01
C VAL A 39 0.39 3.67 -9.14
N VAL A 40 0.68 4.93 -8.78
CA VAL A 40 -0.26 6.06 -8.92
C VAL A 40 -0.70 6.26 -10.36
N ASP A 41 0.24 6.31 -11.30
CA ASP A 41 -0.02 6.53 -12.73
C ASP A 41 -0.88 5.40 -13.32
N HIS A 42 -0.70 4.16 -12.85
CA HIS A 42 -1.53 3.03 -13.24
C HIS A 42 -2.94 3.08 -12.64
N LEU A 43 -3.04 3.41 -11.35
CA LEU A 43 -4.30 3.41 -10.61
C LEU A 43 -5.27 4.48 -11.11
N ARG A 44 -4.76 5.63 -11.56
CA ARG A 44 -5.59 6.75 -12.06
C ARG A 44 -6.72 7.08 -11.07
N LEU A 45 -6.35 7.33 -9.82
CA LEU A 45 -7.30 7.62 -8.74
C LEU A 45 -8.06 8.93 -9.03
N THR A 46 -9.30 8.98 -8.58
CA THR A 46 -10.24 10.09 -8.75
C THR A 46 -10.71 10.61 -7.38
N PRO A 47 -11.39 11.77 -7.32
CA PRO A 47 -11.99 12.28 -6.07
C PRO A 47 -13.09 11.39 -5.48
N ALA A 48 -13.47 10.31 -6.15
CA ALA A 48 -14.37 9.30 -5.62
C ALA A 48 -13.63 8.13 -4.94
N ASP A 49 -12.31 8.04 -5.06
CA ASP A 49 -11.48 6.96 -4.52
C ASP A 49 -10.92 7.28 -3.12
N VAL A 50 -10.77 6.25 -2.28
CA VAL A 50 -10.06 6.27 -1.00
C VAL A 50 -8.86 5.35 -1.14
N PHE A 51 -7.66 5.85 -0.87
CA PHE A 51 -6.44 5.05 -0.88
C PHE A 51 -6.11 4.58 0.54
N VAL A 52 -5.76 3.31 0.71
CA VAL A 52 -5.37 2.73 2.00
C VAL A 52 -4.07 1.95 1.83
N ASP A 53 -3.07 2.28 2.64
CA ASP A 53 -1.77 1.60 2.71
C ASP A 53 -1.69 0.75 3.99
N ILE A 54 -1.52 -0.57 3.86
CA ILE A 54 -1.40 -1.51 4.97
C ILE A 54 0.05 -1.90 5.19
N GLY A 55 0.54 -1.66 6.40
CA GLY A 55 1.97 -1.67 6.70
C GLY A 55 2.64 -0.40 6.19
N SER A 56 2.02 0.75 6.45
CA SER A 56 2.42 2.03 5.83
C SER A 56 3.79 2.53 6.30
N GLY A 57 4.37 1.92 7.33
CA GLY A 57 5.57 2.40 7.99
C GLY A 57 5.40 3.85 8.42
N ILE A 58 6.38 4.69 8.05
CA ILE A 58 6.33 6.14 8.32
C ILE A 58 5.41 6.93 7.37
N GLY A 59 4.78 6.29 6.37
CA GLY A 59 3.74 6.91 5.55
C GLY A 59 4.20 7.52 4.22
N ASN A 60 5.41 7.23 3.72
CA ASN A 60 5.93 7.76 2.45
C ASN A 60 4.96 7.58 1.26
N VAL A 61 4.39 6.39 1.14
CA VAL A 61 3.44 6.04 0.06
C VAL A 61 2.16 6.85 0.20
N VAL A 62 1.57 6.89 1.40
CA VAL A 62 0.34 7.65 1.70
C VAL A 62 0.53 9.13 1.38
N VAL A 63 1.65 9.73 1.80
CA VAL A 63 1.96 11.14 1.55
C VAL A 63 2.13 11.42 0.06
N GLN A 64 2.87 10.57 -0.66
CA GLN A 64 3.04 10.75 -2.10
C GLN A 64 1.70 10.63 -2.85
N VAL A 65 0.88 9.63 -2.54
CA VAL A 65 -0.44 9.46 -3.17
C VAL A 65 -1.34 10.65 -2.86
N ALA A 66 -1.33 11.17 -1.63
CA ALA A 66 -2.10 12.34 -1.24
C ALA A 66 -1.67 13.63 -1.99
N LEU A 67 -0.39 13.74 -2.37
CA LEU A 67 0.15 14.89 -3.10
C LEU A 67 0.00 14.76 -4.62
N GLU A 68 0.07 13.55 -5.16
CA GLU A 68 0.13 13.28 -6.61
C GLU A 68 -1.21 12.84 -7.22
N ALA A 69 -2.08 12.22 -6.43
CA ALA A 69 -3.33 11.67 -6.91
C ALA A 69 -4.52 12.53 -6.47
N SER A 70 -5.62 12.47 -7.22
CA SER A 70 -6.86 13.16 -6.86
C SER A 70 -7.74 12.36 -5.89
N ALA A 71 -7.17 11.48 -5.06
CA ALA A 71 -7.95 10.65 -4.14
C ALA A 71 -8.68 11.51 -3.10
N LYS A 72 -9.89 11.09 -2.70
CA LYS A 72 -10.70 11.77 -1.68
C LYS A 72 -10.00 11.80 -0.32
N VAL A 73 -9.43 10.65 0.04
CA VAL A 73 -8.76 10.39 1.32
C VAL A 73 -7.64 9.39 1.08
N CYS A 74 -6.51 9.57 1.76
CA CYS A 74 -5.44 8.58 1.85
C CYS A 74 -5.26 8.18 3.32
N VAL A 75 -5.19 6.88 3.61
CA VAL A 75 -5.07 6.33 4.96
C VAL A 75 -3.84 5.42 5.03
N GLY A 76 -3.01 5.59 6.05
CA GLY A 76 -1.95 4.64 6.40
C GLY A 76 -2.33 3.84 7.64
N ILE A 77 -2.13 2.52 7.61
CA ILE A 77 -2.31 1.64 8.75
C ILE A 77 -0.96 0.97 9.05
N GLU A 78 -0.48 1.14 10.28
CA GLU A 78 0.78 0.59 10.76
C GLU A 78 0.57 0.02 12.17
N VAL A 79 1.18 -1.13 12.46
CA VAL A 79 1.06 -1.84 13.74
C VAL A 79 2.24 -1.56 14.68
N ARG A 80 3.37 -1.11 14.13
CA ARG A 80 4.55 -0.69 14.89
C ARG A 80 4.33 0.70 15.48
N GLY A 81 4.03 0.74 16.79
CA GLY A 81 3.71 1.98 17.50
C GLY A 81 4.79 3.06 17.34
N GLU A 82 6.07 2.69 17.32
CA GLU A 82 7.18 3.63 17.12
C GLU A 82 7.18 4.28 15.73
N LEU A 83 6.74 3.55 14.69
CA LEU A 83 6.61 4.12 13.34
C LEU A 83 5.37 5.01 13.22
N VAL A 84 4.29 4.65 13.93
CA VAL A 84 3.10 5.48 14.05
C VAL A 84 3.44 6.81 14.72
N GLU A 85 4.22 6.80 15.81
CA GLU A 85 4.68 8.03 16.47
C GLU A 85 5.50 8.92 15.53
N ILE A 86 6.46 8.35 14.79
CA ILE A 86 7.24 9.09 13.79
C ILE A 86 6.31 9.66 12.69
N ALA A 87 5.38 8.86 12.18
CA ALA A 87 4.43 9.29 11.16
C ALA A 87 3.51 10.41 11.68
N GLU A 88 3.02 10.30 12.91
CA GLU A 88 2.21 11.33 13.56
C GLU A 88 2.99 12.64 13.73
N ASP A 89 4.25 12.59 14.13
CA ASP A 89 5.08 13.79 14.25
C ASP A 89 5.29 14.47 12.89
N ILE A 90 5.53 13.68 11.84
CA ILE A 90 5.65 14.19 10.47
C ILE A 90 4.33 14.82 10.02
N VAL A 91 3.19 14.18 10.25
CA VAL A 91 1.87 14.71 9.91
C VAL A 91 1.53 15.94 10.77
N ARG A 92 1.82 15.97 12.07
CA ARG A 92 1.54 17.13 12.93
C ARG A 92 2.36 18.35 12.56
N GLN A 93 3.61 18.15 12.19
CA GLN A 93 4.48 19.23 11.72
C GLN A 93 4.03 19.79 10.35
N HIS A 94 3.24 19.03 9.58
CA HIS A 94 2.98 19.34 8.17
C HIS A 94 1.51 19.24 7.68
N GLY A 95 0.53 18.88 8.52
CA GLY A 95 -0.78 18.36 8.07
C GLY A 95 -2.04 19.02 8.63
N ARG A 96 -3.03 19.26 7.76
CA ARG A 96 -4.45 19.59 8.06
C ARG A 96 -5.35 18.35 7.92
N VAL A 97 -6.45 18.33 8.69
CA VAL A 97 -7.38 17.20 8.97
C VAL A 97 -8.29 16.82 7.78
N LEU A 98 -8.66 15.53 7.65
CA LEU A 98 -9.53 14.95 6.60
C LEU A 98 -10.95 14.53 7.11
N PRO A 99 -12.02 14.57 6.26
CA PRO A 99 -13.42 14.24 6.62
C PRO A 99 -13.92 12.83 6.17
N GLN A 100 -15.17 12.51 6.54
CA GLN A 100 -15.81 11.16 6.52
C GLN A 100 -16.01 10.47 5.14
N LEU A 101 -16.11 9.14 5.20
CA LEU A 101 -15.96 8.17 4.09
C LEU A 101 -17.30 7.62 3.56
N SER A 102 -17.45 7.55 2.22
CA SER A 102 -18.57 6.90 1.51
C SER A 102 -18.18 6.47 0.07
N SER A 103 -16.94 6.00 -0.12
CA SER A 103 -16.23 6.04 -1.41
C SER A 103 -15.56 4.72 -1.78
N ALA A 104 -15.27 4.51 -3.07
CA ALA A 104 -14.59 3.30 -3.56
C ALA A 104 -13.15 3.24 -3.04
N MET A 105 -12.72 2.08 -2.55
CA MET A 105 -11.45 1.93 -1.84
C MET A 105 -10.41 1.20 -2.70
N VAL A 106 -9.17 1.68 -2.66
CA VAL A 106 -7.98 1.06 -3.25
C VAL A 106 -7.03 0.69 -2.13
N LEU A 107 -6.75 -0.61 -2.00
CA LEU A 107 -5.85 -1.15 -1.00
C LEU A 107 -4.45 -1.35 -1.60
N PHE A 108 -3.42 -0.83 -0.96
CA PHE A 108 -2.02 -1.08 -1.27
C PHE A 108 -1.32 -1.76 -0.07
N SER A 109 -0.41 -2.69 -0.34
CA SER A 109 0.50 -3.20 0.70
C SER A 109 1.79 -3.75 0.10
N ASN A 110 2.93 -3.36 0.67
CA ASN A 110 4.19 -4.05 0.45
C ASN A 110 4.28 -5.31 1.33
N ASN A 111 3.61 -6.37 0.90
CA ASN A 111 3.52 -7.64 1.64
C ASN A 111 4.70 -8.61 1.39
N LYS A 112 5.84 -8.15 0.86
CA LYS A 112 6.97 -9.03 0.48
C LYS A 112 7.54 -9.87 1.62
N LEU A 113 7.49 -9.35 2.84
CA LEU A 113 8.03 -10.00 4.04
C LEU A 113 6.93 -10.44 5.01
N PHE A 114 5.66 -10.34 4.59
CA PHE A 114 4.54 -10.75 5.44
C PHE A 114 4.52 -12.27 5.58
N GLU A 115 4.31 -12.74 6.80
CA GLU A 115 4.02 -14.14 7.07
C GLU A 115 2.64 -14.53 6.50
N GLU A 116 2.40 -15.83 6.39
CA GLU A 116 1.17 -16.37 5.78
C GLU A 116 -0.09 -15.85 6.48
N THR A 117 -0.07 -15.74 7.82
CA THR A 117 -1.19 -15.24 8.62
C THR A 117 -1.49 -13.76 8.35
N ALA A 118 -0.46 -12.92 8.21
CA ALA A 118 -0.61 -11.52 7.86
C ALA A 118 -1.14 -11.35 6.42
N ASN A 119 -0.63 -12.16 5.47
CA ASN A 119 -1.15 -12.21 4.11
C ASN A 119 -2.59 -12.71 4.04
N GLN A 120 -3.00 -13.63 4.92
CA GLN A 120 -4.38 -14.10 5.00
C GLN A 120 -5.30 -13.01 5.56
N ALA A 121 -4.89 -12.31 6.63
CA ALA A 121 -5.66 -11.19 7.19
C ALA A 121 -5.85 -10.06 6.16
N LEU A 122 -4.82 -9.73 5.37
CA LEU A 122 -4.91 -8.74 4.31
C LEU A 122 -5.90 -9.16 3.21
N GLN A 123 -5.90 -10.44 2.84
CA GLN A 123 -6.87 -11.00 1.89
C GLN A 123 -8.30 -10.95 2.45
N ASP A 124 -8.48 -11.31 3.72
CA ASP A 124 -9.78 -11.32 4.38
C ASP A 124 -10.35 -9.91 4.43
N LEU A 125 -9.53 -8.91 4.79
CA LEU A 125 -9.91 -7.48 4.75
C LEU A 125 -10.38 -7.08 3.35
N ALA A 126 -9.61 -7.42 2.31
CA ALA A 126 -9.96 -7.11 0.93
C ALA A 126 -11.28 -7.75 0.48
N CYS A 127 -11.60 -8.95 0.99
CA CYS A 127 -12.85 -9.66 0.67
C CYS A 127 -14.05 -9.13 1.46
N GLN A 128 -13.87 -8.77 2.74
CA GLN A 128 -14.95 -8.38 3.65
C GLN A 128 -15.39 -6.92 3.44
N VAL A 129 -14.49 -6.04 3.03
CA VAL A 129 -14.83 -4.63 2.82
C VAL A 129 -15.45 -4.45 1.44
N ASN A 130 -16.77 -4.29 1.41
CA ASN A 130 -17.55 -4.21 0.18
C ASN A 130 -17.09 -3.11 -0.78
N HIS A 131 -16.59 -1.98 -0.25
CA HIS A 131 -16.12 -0.84 -1.04
C HIS A 131 -14.72 -1.01 -1.64
N VAL A 132 -13.94 -2.03 -1.26
CA VAL A 132 -12.65 -2.31 -1.91
C VAL A 132 -12.91 -2.68 -3.37
N SER A 133 -12.33 -1.91 -4.28
CA SER A 133 -12.50 -2.06 -5.73
C SER A 133 -11.21 -2.52 -6.41
N ARG A 134 -10.06 -2.20 -5.80
CA ARG A 134 -8.72 -2.53 -6.32
C ARG A 134 -7.81 -2.90 -5.17
N VAL A 135 -6.95 -3.89 -5.41
CA VAL A 135 -5.94 -4.35 -4.44
C VAL A 135 -4.60 -4.42 -5.16
N VAL A 136 -3.57 -3.83 -4.56
CA VAL A 136 -2.23 -3.73 -5.12
C VAL A 136 -1.25 -4.29 -4.09
N VAL A 137 -0.56 -5.38 -4.44
CA VAL A 137 0.37 -6.06 -3.53
C VAL A 137 1.66 -6.45 -4.23
N MET A 138 2.76 -6.57 -3.49
CA MET A 138 4.08 -6.89 -4.04
C MET A 138 4.37 -8.41 -4.11
N GLU A 139 3.64 -9.21 -3.34
CA GLU A 139 3.60 -10.67 -3.41
C GLU A 139 2.18 -11.13 -3.72
N ALA A 140 2.03 -12.05 -4.69
CA ALA A 140 0.72 -12.47 -5.15
C ALA A 140 0.00 -13.33 -4.11
N PHE A 141 -1.26 -13.02 -3.82
CA PHE A 141 -2.07 -13.83 -2.89
C PHE A 141 -2.35 -15.24 -3.39
N CYS A 142 -2.48 -15.42 -4.71
CA CYS A 142 -2.76 -16.69 -5.34
C CYS A 142 -1.74 -16.96 -6.46
N PRO A 143 -0.79 -17.90 -6.27
CA PRO A 143 0.23 -18.24 -7.26
C PRO A 143 -0.35 -18.78 -8.58
N ARG A 144 -1.54 -19.37 -8.53
CA ARG A 144 -2.24 -19.98 -9.69
C ARG A 144 -3.61 -19.34 -9.91
N HIS A 145 -3.67 -18.01 -9.84
CA HIS A 145 -4.92 -17.28 -10.04
C HIS A 145 -5.46 -17.54 -11.47
N ARG A 146 -6.67 -18.11 -11.54
CA ARG A 146 -7.39 -18.39 -12.79
C ARG A 146 -8.90 -18.44 -12.52
N GLN A 147 -9.72 -18.35 -13.56
CA GLN A 147 -11.19 -18.36 -13.44
C GLN A 147 -11.74 -19.57 -12.68
N SER A 148 -11.11 -20.74 -12.75
CA SER A 148 -11.54 -21.95 -12.03
C SER A 148 -11.03 -22.05 -10.59
N CYS A 149 -10.35 -21.02 -10.06
CA CYS A 149 -9.87 -21.02 -8.68
C CYS A 149 -11.04 -20.81 -7.70
N GLN A 150 -11.15 -21.68 -6.70
CA GLN A 150 -12.26 -21.63 -5.72
C GLN A 150 -11.97 -20.75 -4.50
N ARG A 151 -10.80 -20.11 -4.42
CA ARG A 151 -10.48 -19.20 -3.31
C ARG A 151 -11.40 -17.98 -3.37
N LEU A 152 -11.99 -17.58 -2.24
CA LEU A 152 -12.89 -16.44 -2.14
C LEU A 152 -12.33 -15.18 -2.80
N PHE A 153 -11.06 -14.86 -2.53
CA PHE A 153 -10.39 -13.72 -3.16
C PHE A 153 -10.41 -13.80 -4.69
N CYS A 154 -10.18 -14.97 -5.29
CA CYS A 154 -10.18 -15.16 -6.75
C CYS A 154 -11.60 -15.14 -7.37
N ALA A 155 -12.63 -15.39 -6.56
CA ALA A 155 -14.02 -15.23 -6.99
C ALA A 155 -14.45 -13.75 -7.01
N LEU A 156 -13.84 -12.92 -6.14
CA LEU A 156 -14.16 -11.49 -6.02
C LEU A 156 -13.26 -10.62 -6.88
N PHE A 157 -12.01 -10.99 -7.09
CA PHE A 157 -11.02 -10.21 -7.84
C PHE A 157 -10.52 -11.01 -9.04
N GLY A 158 -10.45 -10.37 -10.20
CA GLY A 158 -9.94 -10.99 -11.42
C GLY A 158 -8.42 -11.19 -11.38
N PRO A 159 -7.84 -11.88 -12.39
CA PRO A 159 -6.40 -12.06 -12.50
C PRO A 159 -5.64 -10.72 -12.46
N PRO A 160 -4.47 -10.65 -11.81
CA PRO A 160 -3.76 -9.40 -11.63
C PRO A 160 -3.10 -8.94 -12.92
N ILE A 161 -3.02 -7.63 -13.09
CA ILE A 161 -2.07 -6.99 -14.01
C ILE A 161 -0.73 -6.88 -13.28
N LEU A 162 0.35 -7.33 -13.92
CA LEU A 162 1.70 -7.20 -13.37
C LEU A 162 2.32 -5.87 -13.81
N LEU A 163 2.86 -5.12 -12.84
CA LEU A 163 3.64 -3.91 -13.08
C LEU A 163 5.04 -4.08 -12.49
N GLY A 164 6.06 -3.66 -13.23
CA GLY A 164 7.42 -3.56 -12.72
C GLY A 164 7.63 -2.25 -11.96
N ILE A 165 8.15 -2.33 -10.72
CA ILE A 165 8.51 -1.16 -9.90
C ILE A 165 9.96 -1.23 -9.43
N VAL A 166 10.52 -0.06 -9.12
CA VAL A 166 11.83 0.08 -8.49
C VAL A 166 11.66 0.18 -6.97
N VAL A 167 12.56 -0.46 -6.23
CA VAL A 167 12.55 -0.52 -4.74
C VAL A 167 13.95 -0.24 -4.19
N THR A 168 14.06 0.05 -2.89
CA THR A 168 15.35 0.46 -2.30
C THR A 168 16.29 -0.69 -1.95
N TRP A 169 15.78 -1.92 -1.83
CA TRP A 169 16.54 -3.07 -1.30
C TRP A 169 17.09 -4.02 -2.37
N THR A 170 16.90 -3.72 -3.66
CA THR A 170 17.47 -4.50 -4.76
C THR A 170 17.56 -3.66 -6.04
N SER A 171 18.56 -3.94 -6.88
CA SER A 171 18.72 -3.32 -8.21
C SER A 171 17.76 -3.91 -9.25
N ASN A 172 17.13 -5.05 -8.96
CA ASN A 172 16.19 -5.70 -9.86
C ASN A 172 14.79 -5.09 -9.72
N VAL A 173 14.15 -4.83 -10.86
CA VAL A 173 12.73 -4.46 -10.91
C VAL A 173 11.89 -5.54 -10.23
N GLN A 174 11.02 -5.12 -9.31
CA GLN A 174 10.10 -5.99 -8.58
C GLN A 174 8.71 -5.95 -9.22
N ASN A 175 8.02 -7.08 -9.21
CA ASN A 175 6.63 -7.14 -9.67
C ASN A 175 5.68 -6.65 -8.58
N VAL A 176 4.67 -5.90 -9.01
CA VAL A 176 3.47 -5.55 -8.26
C VAL A 176 2.27 -6.17 -8.97
N TYR A 177 1.39 -6.77 -8.20
CA TYR A 177 0.18 -7.43 -8.66
C TYR A 177 -1.02 -6.52 -8.39
N CYS A 178 -1.60 -6.00 -9.47
CA CYS A 178 -2.75 -5.11 -9.43
C CYS A 178 -4.03 -5.88 -9.75
N TYR A 179 -4.84 -6.14 -8.73
CA TYR A 179 -6.12 -6.82 -8.82
C TYR A 179 -7.27 -5.82 -8.93
N LYS A 180 -8.27 -6.15 -9.75
CA LYS A 180 -9.53 -5.40 -9.86
C LYS A 180 -10.69 -6.28 -9.41
N LYS A 181 -11.59 -5.73 -8.61
CA LYS A 181 -12.81 -6.43 -8.20
C LYS A 181 -13.68 -6.69 -9.42
N ILE A 182 -14.25 -7.87 -9.50
CA ILE A 182 -15.18 -8.26 -10.55
C ILE A 182 -16.50 -7.54 -10.25
N THR A 183 -16.82 -6.52 -11.02
CA THR A 183 -18.17 -5.94 -11.04
C THR A 183 -19.06 -6.84 -11.88
N THR A 184 -20.06 -7.45 -11.26
CA THR A 184 -21.20 -8.00 -12.00
C THR A 184 -21.95 -6.85 -12.66
N ALA A 185 -22.17 -6.96 -13.98
CA ALA A 185 -23.04 -6.05 -14.73
C ALA A 185 -24.49 -6.11 -14.23
#